data_AF-C5DDZ7-F1
#
_entry.id   AF-C5DDZ7-F1
#
_cell.length_a   1.000
_cell.length_b   1.000
_cell.length_c   1.000
_cell.angle_alpha   90.00
_cell.angle_beta   90.00
_cell.angle_gamma   90.00
#
_symmetry.space_group_name_H-M   'P 1'
#
loop_
_entity.id
_entity.type
_entity.pdbx_description
1 polymer ?
#
loop_
_entity_poly.entity_id
_entity_poly.type
_entity_poly.pdbx_seq_one_letter_code
_entity_poly.pdbx_strand_id
1 'polypeptide(L)'
;MGYTLCLFALVFLQALVVRTLWVIPIFGIREGAELSEKRGLQAGRALRLFVFLGSGGHTGEMLRLLDNYRTALLRPGTQLYVGFSDEASLRKFQTTVGANLSGVEVQFLRFSKAREVGASWLASTRSVAFSFVQSLWCLTWLKWQFVGQQHLVLLNGPGTCCIIASWLKMLEIVTLTRSKIVYVESLARTDTLSLSGKLLYPLVDEFVVQWDELYERYDRARCYGILV
;
A
#
# COMPACT_ATOMS: atom_id res chain seq x y z
N MET A 1 32.11 18.07 26.57
CA MET A 1 31.73 17.36 25.33
C MET A 1 30.58 16.36 25.50
N GLY A 2 30.44 15.69 26.65
CA GLY A 2 29.32 14.75 26.88
C GLY A 2 27.92 15.40 26.86
N TYR A 3 27.74 16.53 27.55
CA TYR A 3 26.45 17.22 27.65
C TYR A 3 25.89 17.70 26.29
N THR A 4 26.75 18.23 25.42
CA THR A 4 26.36 18.66 24.07
C THR A 4 25.92 17.48 23.21
N LEU A 5 26.62 16.35 23.28
CA LEU A 5 26.25 15.13 22.56
C LEU A 5 24.90 14.58 23.05
N CYS A 6 24.69 14.54 24.38
CA CYS A 6 23.41 14.13 24.96
C CYS A 6 22.25 15.05 24.52
N LEU A 7 22.48 16.37 24.47
CA LEU A 7 21.47 17.32 24.02
C LEU A 7 21.08 17.07 22.55
N PHE A 8 22.06 16.90 21.66
CA PHE A 8 21.79 16.57 20.26
C PHE A 8 21.04 15.25 20.09
N ALA A 9 21.43 14.21 20.84
CA ALA A 9 20.74 12.92 20.81
C ALA A 9 19.29 13.03 21.27
N LEU A 10 19.02 13.83 22.30
CA LEU A 10 17.68 14.04 22.84
C LEU A 10 16.80 14.82 21.85
N VAL A 11 17.31 15.90 21.25
CA VAL A 11 16.58 16.67 20.22
C VAL A 11 16.30 15.80 19.00
N PHE A 12 17.26 14.99 18.56
CA PHE A 12 17.08 14.06 17.46
C PHE A 12 16.01 13.01 17.76
N LEU A 13 16.04 12.40 18.95
CA LEU A 13 15.04 11.43 19.38
C LEU A 13 13.64 12.06 19.43
N GLN A 14 13.52 13.28 19.96
CA GLN A 14 12.26 14.01 19.99
C GLN A 14 11.75 14.27 18.58
N ALA A 15 12.61 14.74 17.67
CA ALA A 15 12.25 14.95 16.28
C ALA A 15 11.78 13.65 15.60
N LEU A 16 12.43 12.51 15.90
CA LEU A 16 12.05 11.20 15.39
C LEU A 16 10.67 10.77 15.91
N VAL A 17 10.40 10.92 17.22
CA VAL A 17 9.10 10.60 17.81
C VAL A 17 7.99 11.45 17.18
N VAL A 18 8.20 12.76 17.09
CA VAL A 18 7.26 13.67 16.43
C VAL A 18 7.02 13.25 14.99
N ARG A 19 8.08 12.90 14.25
CA ARG A 19 7.96 12.42 12.87
C ARG A 19 7.17 11.12 12.76
N THR A 20 7.42 10.15 13.63
CA THR A 20 6.68 8.88 13.65
C THR A 20 5.19 9.11 13.91
N LEU A 21 4.85 9.94 14.90
CA LEU A 21 3.46 10.32 15.18
C LEU A 21 2.83 11.05 13.98
N TRP A 22 3.61 11.86 13.26
CA TRP A 22 3.15 12.55 12.06
C TRP A 22 2.91 11.62 10.87
N VAL A 23 3.69 10.55 10.73
CA VAL A 23 3.58 9.62 9.58
C VAL A 23 2.43 8.63 9.76
N ILE A 24 2.13 8.21 10.98
CA ILE A 24 1.11 7.18 11.25
C ILE A 24 -0.29 7.84 11.32
N PRO A 25 -1.21 7.50 10.41
CA PRO A 25 -2.49 8.20 10.28
C PRO A 25 -3.43 8.11 11.49
N ILE A 26 -3.29 7.11 12.36
CA ILE A 26 -4.11 6.99 13.59
C ILE A 26 -3.95 8.18 14.53
N PHE A 27 -2.79 8.86 14.54
CA PHE A 27 -2.56 10.01 15.41
C PHE A 27 -3.19 11.31 14.88
N GLY A 28 -4.10 11.22 13.92
CA GLY A 28 -5.09 12.26 13.66
C GLY A 28 -4.61 13.41 12.76
N ILE A 29 -3.41 13.34 12.21
CA ILE A 29 -2.93 14.36 11.26
C ILE A 29 -3.36 13.95 9.86
N ARG A 30 -4.69 13.95 9.67
CA ARG A 30 -5.32 14.00 8.36
C ARG A 30 -4.88 15.31 7.73
N GLU A 31 -4.01 15.26 6.73
CA GLU A 31 -4.00 16.35 5.75
C GLU A 31 -5.42 16.34 5.16
N GLY A 32 -6.19 17.34 5.60
CA GLY A 32 -7.63 17.35 5.49
C GLY A 32 -8.11 17.10 4.08
N ALA A 33 -9.30 16.51 4.02
CA ALA A 33 -10.17 16.49 2.85
C ALA A 33 -10.25 17.87 2.14
N GLU A 34 -9.95 18.98 2.82
CA GLU A 34 -9.92 20.35 2.28
C GLU A 34 -8.79 20.64 1.29
N LEU A 35 -7.65 19.93 1.33
CA LEU A 35 -6.62 20.08 0.30
C LEU A 35 -7.00 19.36 -1.01
N SER A 36 -7.96 18.44 -0.97
CA SER A 36 -8.46 17.70 -2.14
C SER A 36 -9.47 18.52 -2.96
N GLU A 37 -10.22 19.42 -2.34
CA GLU A 37 -11.08 20.37 -3.08
C GLU A 37 -10.26 21.48 -3.75
N LYS A 38 -9.20 21.98 -3.08
CA LYS A 38 -8.36 23.06 -3.65
C LYS A 38 -7.26 22.58 -4.60
N ARG A 39 -6.79 21.33 -4.48
CA ARG A 39 -6.02 20.64 -5.52
C ARG A 39 -6.97 19.74 -6.31
N GLY A 40 -8.03 20.32 -6.87
CA GLY A 40 -8.69 19.71 -8.02
C GLY A 40 -7.62 19.19 -8.94
N LEU A 41 -7.70 17.89 -9.24
CA LEU A 41 -6.75 17.11 -10.04
C LEU A 41 -5.91 18.04 -10.90
N GLN A 42 -4.67 18.35 -10.49
CA GLN A 42 -3.77 19.08 -11.38
C GLN A 42 -3.57 18.16 -12.58
N ALA A 43 -4.34 18.43 -13.64
CA ALA A 43 -4.68 17.53 -14.73
C ALA A 43 -3.50 17.23 -15.67
N GLY A 44 -2.27 17.37 -15.19
CA GLY A 44 -1.04 17.19 -15.97
C GLY A 44 0.11 16.53 -15.24
N ARG A 45 -0.02 16.10 -13.97
CA ARG A 45 1.04 15.31 -13.31
C ARG A 45 0.79 13.82 -13.48
N ALA A 46 1.80 13.11 -13.99
CA ALA A 46 1.82 11.66 -14.10
C ALA A 46 1.62 11.00 -12.72
N LEU A 47 0.61 10.14 -12.61
CA LEU A 47 0.33 9.36 -11.41
C LEU A 47 1.25 8.13 -11.37
N ARG A 48 1.90 7.89 -10.22
CA ARG A 48 2.59 6.63 -9.94
C ARG A 48 1.72 5.75 -9.07
N LEU A 49 1.12 4.74 -9.67
CA LEU A 49 0.19 3.85 -9.00
C LEU A 49 0.89 2.53 -8.69
N PHE A 50 0.90 2.11 -7.42
CA PHE A 50 1.26 0.75 -7.05
C PHE A 50 0.01 -0.03 -6.66
N VAL A 51 -0.13 -1.21 -7.24
CA VAL A 51 -1.21 -2.15 -6.96
C VAL A 51 -0.62 -3.47 -6.54
N PHE A 52 -1.02 -3.98 -5.38
CA PHE A 52 -0.65 -5.33 -4.97
C PHE A 52 -1.77 -6.34 -5.30
N LEU A 53 -1.46 -7.29 -6.16
CA LEU A 53 -2.27 -8.45 -6.48
C LEU A 53 -1.96 -9.57 -5.48
N GLY A 54 -2.73 -9.59 -4.40
CA GLY A 54 -2.79 -10.74 -3.49
C GLY A 54 -3.30 -11.97 -4.22
N SER A 55 -2.98 -13.17 -3.72
CA SER A 55 -3.41 -14.42 -4.37
C SER A 55 -4.89 -14.74 -4.19
N GLY A 56 -5.49 -15.41 -5.16
CA GLY A 56 -6.83 -15.97 -5.05
C GLY A 56 -7.93 -14.94 -5.32
N GLY A 57 -8.93 -14.87 -4.42
CA GLY A 57 -10.07 -13.94 -4.55
C GLY A 57 -9.65 -12.46 -4.55
N HIS A 58 -8.64 -12.12 -3.76
CA HIS A 58 -8.07 -10.75 -3.68
C HIS A 58 -7.55 -10.23 -5.03
N THR A 59 -6.98 -11.11 -5.87
CA THR A 59 -6.61 -10.72 -7.23
C THR A 59 -7.83 -10.23 -8.00
N GLY A 60 -8.92 -11.00 -7.95
CA GLY A 60 -10.16 -10.68 -8.67
C GLY A 60 -10.76 -9.35 -8.19
N GLU A 61 -10.79 -9.14 -6.87
CA GLU A 61 -11.25 -7.89 -6.27
C GLU A 61 -10.45 -6.69 -6.81
N MET A 62 -9.12 -6.78 -6.77
CA MET A 62 -8.25 -5.69 -7.23
C MET A 62 -8.31 -5.43 -8.73
N LEU A 63 -8.45 -6.47 -9.55
CA LEU A 63 -8.59 -6.33 -10.99
C LEU A 63 -9.91 -5.64 -11.36
N ARG A 64 -11.01 -6.00 -10.69
CA ARG A 64 -12.30 -5.34 -10.91
C ARG A 64 -12.28 -3.89 -10.44
N LEU A 65 -11.64 -3.61 -9.30
CA LEU A 65 -11.47 -2.24 -8.83
C LEU A 65 -10.68 -1.39 -9.85
N LEU A 66 -9.59 -1.93 -10.40
CA LEU A 66 -8.82 -1.25 -11.44
C LEU A 66 -9.63 -0.99 -12.71
N ASP A 67 -10.49 -1.92 -13.10
CA ASP A 67 -11.32 -1.80 -14.30
C ASP A 67 -12.45 -0.79 -14.11
N ASN A 68 -13.15 -0.85 -12.96
CA ASN A 68 -14.21 0.08 -12.59
C ASN A 68 -13.72 1.54 -12.52
N TYR A 69 -12.50 1.75 -12.01
CA TYR A 69 -11.90 3.08 -11.85
C TYR A 69 -10.82 3.39 -12.89
N ARG A 70 -10.85 2.72 -14.05
CA ARG A 70 -9.83 2.85 -15.11
C ARG A 70 -9.57 4.29 -15.53
N THR A 71 -10.62 5.08 -15.74
CA THR A 71 -10.51 6.48 -16.19
C THR A 71 -9.89 7.39 -15.14
N ALA A 72 -9.93 7.01 -13.86
CA ALA A 72 -9.31 7.75 -12.76
C ALA A 72 -7.88 7.28 -12.48
N LEU A 73 -7.68 5.96 -12.44
CA LEU A 73 -6.43 5.31 -11.99
C LEU A 73 -5.43 5.04 -13.11
N LEU A 74 -5.89 4.83 -14.34
CA LEU A 74 -5.10 4.36 -15.49
C LEU A 74 -5.15 5.35 -16.65
N ARG A 75 -4.96 6.63 -16.34
CA ARG A 75 -4.91 7.72 -17.34
C ARG A 75 -3.61 7.67 -18.14
N PRO A 76 -3.60 8.18 -19.39
CA PRO A 76 -2.36 8.32 -20.15
C PRO A 76 -1.28 9.07 -19.36
N GLY A 77 -0.06 8.54 -19.35
CA GLY A 77 1.05 9.05 -18.54
C GLY A 77 1.15 8.47 -17.13
N THR A 78 0.22 7.59 -16.72
CA THR A 78 0.33 6.85 -15.46
C THR A 78 1.47 5.83 -15.55
N GLN A 79 2.28 5.74 -14.50
CA GLN A 79 3.22 4.64 -14.30
C GLN A 79 2.65 3.66 -13.28
N LEU A 80 2.36 2.45 -13.72
CA LEU A 80 1.72 1.39 -12.95
C LEU A 80 2.74 0.35 -12.49
N TYR A 81 2.86 0.16 -11.19
CA TYR A 81 3.68 -0.86 -10.55
C TYR A 81 2.76 -1.98 -10.03
N VAL A 82 2.87 -3.17 -10.62
CA VAL A 82 2.04 -4.33 -10.26
C VAL A 82 2.85 -5.28 -9.39
N GLY A 83 2.56 -5.27 -8.10
CA GLY A 83 3.07 -6.27 -7.15
C GLY A 83 2.26 -7.56 -7.25
N PHE A 84 2.89 -8.72 -7.33
CA PHE A 84 2.16 -10.00 -7.40
C PHE A 84 2.85 -11.10 -6.60
N SER A 85 2.05 -12.01 -6.01
CA SER A 85 2.55 -13.11 -5.17
C SER A 85 2.66 -14.47 -5.87
N ASP A 86 1.99 -14.63 -6.99
CA ASP A 86 2.00 -15.84 -7.83
C ASP A 86 1.77 -15.48 -9.30
N GLU A 87 2.27 -16.35 -10.19
CA GLU A 87 2.20 -16.14 -11.65
C GLU A 87 0.75 -16.21 -12.18
N ALA A 88 -0.15 -16.91 -11.49
CA ALA A 88 -1.56 -16.96 -11.87
C ALA A 88 -2.23 -15.58 -11.75
N SER A 89 -1.89 -14.83 -10.70
CA SER A 89 -2.36 -13.47 -10.48
C SER A 89 -1.86 -12.51 -11.57
N LEU A 90 -0.59 -12.65 -11.96
CA LEU A 90 0.00 -11.88 -13.05
C LEU A 90 -0.68 -12.16 -14.40
N ARG A 91 -0.92 -13.43 -14.72
CA ARG A 91 -1.63 -13.81 -15.97
C ARG A 91 -3.03 -13.22 -16.01
N LYS A 92 -3.78 -13.27 -14.91
CA LYS A 92 -5.11 -12.66 -14.81
C LYS A 92 -5.06 -11.15 -15.06
N PHE A 93 -4.06 -10.45 -14.52
CA PHE A 93 -3.87 -9.03 -14.79
C PHE A 93 -3.66 -8.74 -16.27
N GLN A 94 -2.78 -9.51 -16.92
CA GLN A 94 -2.48 -9.34 -18.35
C GLN A 94 -3.71 -9.58 -19.22
N THR A 95 -4.55 -10.56 -18.89
CA THR A 95 -5.77 -10.86 -19.66
C THR A 95 -6.89 -9.86 -19.44
N THR A 96 -7.06 -9.35 -18.22
CA THR A 96 -8.20 -8.47 -17.87
C THR A 96 -7.89 -7.00 -18.11
N VAL A 97 -6.77 -6.51 -17.57
CA VAL A 97 -6.45 -5.07 -17.61
C VAL A 97 -5.41 -4.77 -18.68
N GLY A 98 -4.45 -5.69 -18.87
CA GLY A 98 -3.25 -5.51 -19.70
C GLY A 98 -3.51 -5.19 -21.18
N ALA A 99 -4.59 -5.73 -21.77
CA ALA A 99 -4.89 -5.52 -23.19
C ALA A 99 -5.25 -4.06 -23.56
N ASN A 100 -5.72 -3.27 -22.60
CA ASN A 100 -6.32 -1.95 -22.86
C ASN A 100 -5.50 -0.78 -22.24
N LEU A 101 -4.20 -0.96 -22.01
CA LEU A 101 -3.33 0.02 -21.32
C LEU A 101 -2.67 1.03 -22.28
N SER A 102 -3.46 1.76 -23.07
CA SER A 102 -2.94 2.77 -23.99
C SER A 102 -2.29 3.94 -23.23
N GLY A 103 -0.96 4.09 -23.35
CA GLY A 103 -0.22 5.20 -22.75
C GLY A 103 0.08 5.03 -21.25
N VAL A 104 -0.04 3.82 -20.70
CA VAL A 104 0.34 3.49 -19.32
C VAL A 104 1.59 2.61 -19.34
N GLU A 105 2.64 3.04 -18.66
CA GLU A 105 3.85 2.23 -18.51
C GLU A 105 3.64 1.25 -17.34
N VAL A 106 3.87 -0.05 -17.57
CA VAL A 106 3.65 -1.09 -16.55
C VAL A 106 4.97 -1.73 -16.16
N GLN A 107 5.21 -1.82 -14.85
CA GLN A 107 6.36 -2.50 -14.26
C GLN A 107 5.89 -3.55 -13.27
N PHE A 108 6.49 -4.74 -13.34
CA PHE A 108 6.07 -5.89 -12.54
C PHE A 108 7.05 -6.14 -11.39
N LEU A 109 6.51 -6.26 -10.17
CA LEU A 109 7.27 -6.49 -8.95
C LEU A 109 6.83 -7.82 -8.33
N ARG A 110 7.73 -8.80 -8.32
CA ARG A 110 7.44 -10.11 -7.74
C ARG A 110 7.68 -10.09 -6.24
N PHE A 111 6.67 -10.49 -5.48
CA PHE A 111 6.75 -10.70 -4.04
C PHE A 111 6.64 -12.20 -3.78
N SER A 112 7.58 -12.79 -3.06
CA SER A 112 7.45 -14.21 -2.70
C SER A 112 6.42 -14.39 -1.60
N LYS A 113 5.56 -15.41 -1.71
CA LYS A 113 4.84 -15.95 -0.54
C LYS A 113 5.85 -16.60 0.41
N ALA A 114 5.60 -16.51 1.73
CA ALA A 114 6.22 -17.44 2.66
C ALA A 114 5.81 -18.86 2.23
N ARG A 115 6.78 -19.70 1.88
CA ARG A 115 6.54 -21.05 1.34
C ARG A 115 5.95 -21.95 2.43
N GLU A 116 5.10 -22.90 2.03
CA GLU A 116 4.31 -23.77 2.90
C GLU A 116 5.12 -24.54 3.96
N VAL A 117 4.45 -24.80 5.08
CA VAL A 117 4.92 -25.60 6.21
C VAL A 117 5.16 -27.03 5.73
N GLY A 118 6.43 -27.42 5.54
CA GLY A 118 6.82 -28.76 5.07
C GLY A 118 8.20 -28.88 4.44
N ALA A 119 8.85 -27.77 4.06
CA ALA A 119 10.23 -27.79 3.55
C ALA A 119 11.27 -27.82 4.69
N SER A 120 12.41 -28.48 4.45
CA SER A 120 13.48 -28.69 5.44
C SER A 120 13.92 -27.39 6.14
N TRP A 121 14.02 -27.46 7.47
CA TRP A 121 14.08 -26.29 8.37
C TRP A 121 15.25 -25.33 8.07
N LEU A 122 16.42 -25.84 7.66
CA LEU A 122 17.60 -24.99 7.42
C LEU A 122 17.67 -24.36 6.01
N ALA A 123 17.17 -25.03 4.97
CA ALA A 123 17.21 -24.49 3.60
C ALA A 123 16.02 -23.56 3.33
N SER A 124 14.87 -23.83 3.96
CA SER A 124 13.63 -23.05 3.80
C SER A 124 13.74 -21.67 4.45
N THR A 125 14.37 -21.56 5.63
CA THR A 125 14.58 -20.27 6.33
C THR A 125 15.44 -19.30 5.56
N ARG A 126 16.57 -19.75 4.99
CA ARG A 126 17.45 -18.89 4.19
C ARG A 126 16.73 -18.37 2.94
N SER A 127 15.93 -19.22 2.29
CA SER A 127 15.16 -18.83 1.11
C SER A 127 14.03 -17.85 1.44
N VAL A 128 13.34 -18.05 2.57
CA VAL A 128 12.30 -17.14 3.07
C VAL A 128 12.91 -15.79 3.46
N ALA A 129 14.00 -15.78 4.21
CA ALA A 129 14.69 -14.55 4.62
C ALA A 129 15.22 -13.78 3.40
N PHE A 130 15.85 -14.46 2.44
CA PHE A 130 16.29 -13.85 1.20
C PHE A 130 15.13 -13.23 0.42
N SER A 131 14.02 -13.96 0.29
CA SER A 131 12.81 -13.47 -0.38
C SER A 131 12.17 -12.27 0.32
N PHE A 132 12.20 -12.25 1.65
CA PHE A 132 11.73 -11.12 2.45
C PHE A 132 12.62 -9.90 2.24
N VAL A 133 13.95 -10.05 2.34
CA VAL A 133 14.91 -8.98 2.08
C VAL A 133 14.78 -8.45 0.65
N GLN A 134 14.61 -9.32 -0.34
CA GLN A 134 14.35 -8.94 -1.72
C GLN A 134 13.06 -8.11 -1.84
N SER A 135 11.99 -8.51 -1.14
CA SER A 135 10.73 -7.75 -1.12
C SER A 135 10.93 -6.36 -0.48
N LEU A 136 11.67 -6.27 0.62
CA LEU A 136 11.99 -4.98 1.25
C LEU A 136 12.84 -4.11 0.32
N TRP A 137 13.83 -4.69 -0.37
CA TRP A 137 14.65 -3.98 -1.35
C TRP A 137 13.80 -3.42 -2.49
N CYS A 138 12.91 -4.23 -3.06
CA CYS A 138 11.97 -3.80 -4.10
C CYS A 138 11.07 -2.65 -3.61
N LEU A 139 10.57 -2.72 -2.38
CA LEU A 139 9.76 -1.65 -1.81
C LEU A 139 10.57 -0.37 -1.54
N THR A 140 11.83 -0.49 -1.10
CA THR A 140 12.73 0.65 -0.94
C THR A 140 13.00 1.32 -2.27
N TRP A 141 13.27 0.54 -3.32
CA TRP A 141 13.44 1.04 -4.67
C TRP A 141 12.16 1.72 -5.19
N LEU A 142 10.99 1.09 -4.99
CA LEU A 142 9.69 1.64 -5.35
C LEU A 142 9.44 2.98 -4.63
N LYS A 143 9.74 3.04 -3.33
CA LYS A 143 9.59 4.26 -2.55
C LYS A 143 10.45 5.40 -3.11
N TRP A 144 11.65 5.10 -3.59
CA TRP A 144 12.50 6.09 -4.24
C TRP A 144 11.86 6.65 -5.53
N GLN A 145 11.15 5.82 -6.30
CA GLN A 145 10.39 6.28 -7.48
C GLN A 145 9.23 7.21 -7.12
N PHE A 146 8.72 7.14 -5.89
CA PHE A 146 7.62 7.97 -5.41
C PHE A 146 8.05 9.34 -4.88
N VAL A 147 9.32 9.52 -4.52
CA VAL A 147 9.81 10.77 -3.95
C VAL A 147 9.62 11.91 -4.95
N GLY A 148 8.91 12.96 -4.52
CA GLY A 148 8.63 14.15 -5.36
C GLY A 148 7.54 13.96 -6.41
N GLN A 149 6.85 12.81 -6.43
CA GLN A 149 5.84 12.46 -7.44
C GLN A 149 4.46 12.28 -6.81
N GLN A 150 3.40 12.43 -7.60
CA GLN A 150 2.05 12.06 -7.16
C GLN A 150 1.93 10.54 -7.21
N HIS A 151 1.61 9.91 -6.08
CA HIS A 151 1.59 8.47 -6.00
C HIS A 151 0.49 7.93 -5.08
N LEU A 152 0.00 6.75 -5.44
CA LEU A 152 -1.08 6.04 -4.77
C LEU A 152 -0.67 4.58 -4.61
N VAL A 153 -0.85 4.03 -3.40
CA VAL A 153 -0.57 2.64 -3.07
C VAL A 153 -1.89 1.98 -2.73
N LEU A 154 -2.35 1.08 -3.60
CA LEU A 154 -3.62 0.40 -3.47
C LEU A 154 -3.39 -1.05 -3.04
N LEU A 155 -3.95 -1.41 -1.90
CA LEU A 155 -3.76 -2.69 -1.25
C LEU A 155 -5.11 -3.35 -0.96
N ASN A 156 -5.15 -4.67 -1.09
CA ASN A 156 -6.27 -5.51 -0.66
C ASN A 156 -5.71 -6.88 -0.22
N GLY A 157 -6.32 -7.44 0.80
CA GLY A 157 -6.09 -8.84 1.15
C GLY A 157 -4.93 -9.14 2.11
N PRO A 158 -4.06 -10.12 1.81
CA PRO A 158 -3.38 -10.98 2.78
C PRO A 158 -2.29 -10.27 3.58
N GLY A 159 -1.69 -10.97 4.55
CA GLY A 159 -0.67 -10.43 5.47
C GLY A 159 0.53 -9.75 4.78
N THR A 160 0.83 -10.06 3.51
CA THR A 160 1.85 -9.36 2.73
C THR A 160 1.57 -7.86 2.62
N CYS A 161 0.30 -7.44 2.54
CA CYS A 161 -0.08 -6.02 2.56
C CYS A 161 0.32 -5.33 3.86
N CYS A 162 0.30 -6.05 4.99
CA CYS A 162 0.78 -5.53 6.28
C CYS A 162 2.27 -5.22 6.21
N ILE A 163 3.07 -6.12 5.61
CA ILE A 163 4.51 -5.92 5.42
C ILE A 163 4.77 -4.72 4.50
N ILE A 164 4.07 -4.65 3.36
CA ILE A 164 4.21 -3.57 2.39
C ILE A 164 3.91 -2.21 3.04
N ALA A 165 2.74 -2.07 3.68
CA ALA A 165 2.33 -0.80 4.27
C ALA A 165 3.25 -0.39 5.43
N SER A 166 3.62 -1.34 6.30
CA SER A 166 4.50 -1.06 7.45
C SER A 166 5.88 -0.62 6.98
N TRP A 167 6.44 -1.28 5.96
CA TRP A 167 7.74 -0.90 5.41
C TRP A 167 7.70 0.45 4.70
N LEU A 168 6.66 0.73 3.92
CA LEU A 168 6.50 2.04 3.29
C LEU A 168 6.37 3.16 4.33
N LYS A 169 5.59 2.96 5.40
CA LYS A 169 5.49 3.92 6.51
C LYS A 169 6.83 4.09 7.25
N MET A 170 7.59 3.02 7.44
CA MET A 170 8.95 3.12 7.99
C MET A 170 9.86 3.98 7.10
N LEU A 171 9.81 3.77 5.77
CA LEU A 171 10.59 4.58 4.82
C LEU A 171 10.10 6.03 4.73
N GLU A 172 8.83 6.33 5.00
CA GLU A 172 8.31 7.71 5.09
C GLU A 172 8.92 8.50 6.26
N ILE A 173 9.27 7.82 7.35
CA ILE A 173 10.00 8.45 8.47
C ILE A 173 11.38 8.90 7.98
N VAL A 174 12.08 8.06 7.20
CA VAL A 174 13.45 8.31 6.72
C VAL A 174 13.49 9.28 5.54
N THR A 175 12.63 9.07 4.54
CA THR A 175 12.63 9.85 3.28
C THR A 175 11.99 11.23 3.40
N LEU A 176 11.36 11.52 4.55
CA LEU A 176 10.60 12.75 4.79
C LEU A 176 9.45 13.00 3.79
N THR A 177 9.05 11.97 3.03
CA THR A 177 7.90 12.01 2.13
C THR A 177 6.70 11.27 2.72
N ARG A 178 5.51 11.40 2.11
CA ARG A 178 4.32 10.62 2.43
C ARG A 178 3.80 9.91 1.19
N SER A 179 3.28 8.70 1.37
CA SER A 179 2.58 7.93 0.33
C SER A 179 1.12 7.82 0.72
N LYS A 180 0.21 8.05 -0.24
CA LYS A 180 -1.22 7.80 -0.01
C LYS A 180 -1.46 6.30 -0.10
N ILE A 181 -1.59 5.64 1.05
CA ILE A 181 -1.89 4.21 1.13
C ILE A 181 -3.40 4.03 1.34
N VAL A 182 -4.05 3.38 0.38
CA VAL A 182 -5.46 3.00 0.42
C VAL A 182 -5.53 1.50 0.58
N TYR A 183 -6.14 1.03 1.66
CA TYR A 183 -6.46 -0.37 1.85
C TYR A 183 -7.96 -0.59 1.68
N VAL A 184 -8.31 -1.51 0.79
CA VAL A 184 -9.68 -1.95 0.55
C VAL A 184 -9.85 -3.30 1.21
N GLU A 185 -10.68 -3.39 2.23
CA GLU A 185 -11.03 -4.65 2.88
C GLU A 185 -11.82 -5.55 1.90
N SER A 186 -11.63 -6.85 2.04
CA SER A 186 -12.22 -7.83 1.12
C SER A 186 -13.74 -7.83 1.19
N LEU A 187 -14.39 -8.07 0.05
CA LEU A 187 -15.84 -8.19 -0.05
C LEU A 187 -16.37 -9.31 0.84
N ALA A 188 -15.57 -10.34 1.09
CA ALA A 188 -15.92 -11.45 1.98
C ALA A 188 -16.02 -11.08 3.48
N ARG A 189 -15.70 -9.83 3.86
CA ARG A 189 -15.75 -9.37 5.24
C ARG A 189 -16.95 -8.43 5.45
N THR A 190 -18.06 -9.02 5.85
CA THR A 190 -19.34 -8.32 6.13
C THR A 190 -19.38 -7.74 7.53
N ASP A 191 -19.07 -8.55 8.56
CA ASP A 191 -19.34 -8.19 9.95
C ASP A 191 -18.10 -7.84 10.78
N THR A 192 -16.93 -8.33 10.35
CA THR A 192 -15.67 -8.12 11.07
C THR A 192 -14.50 -7.92 10.12
N LEU A 193 -13.59 -7.01 10.47
CA LEU A 193 -12.36 -6.79 9.72
C LEU A 193 -11.49 -8.05 9.72
N SER A 194 -10.77 -8.27 8.62
CA SER A 194 -9.75 -9.30 8.56
C SER A 194 -8.62 -8.99 9.54
N LEU A 195 -7.78 -9.99 9.87
CA LEU A 195 -6.61 -9.75 10.71
C LEU A 195 -5.69 -8.68 10.06
N SER A 196 -5.49 -8.79 8.74
CA SER A 196 -4.77 -7.77 7.98
C SER A 196 -5.44 -6.40 8.09
N GLY A 197 -6.76 -6.34 7.94
CA GLY A 197 -7.53 -5.11 8.08
C GLY A 197 -7.35 -4.47 9.45
N LYS A 198 -7.45 -5.25 10.53
CA LYS A 198 -7.21 -4.75 11.90
C LYS A 198 -5.80 -4.18 12.09
N LEU A 199 -4.79 -4.85 11.54
CA LEU A 199 -3.40 -4.39 11.61
C LEU A 199 -3.15 -3.14 10.78
N LEU A 200 -3.76 -3.05 9.60
CA LEU A 200 -3.58 -1.95 8.66
C LEU A 200 -4.43 -0.74 9.00
N TYR A 201 -5.56 -0.93 9.68
CA TYR A 201 -6.47 0.14 10.10
C TYR A 201 -5.74 1.35 10.71
N PRO A 202 -4.85 1.21 11.71
CA PRO A 202 -4.07 2.33 12.26
C PRO A 202 -3.04 2.93 11.27
N LEU A 203 -2.54 2.14 10.32
CA LEU A 203 -1.38 2.47 9.49
C LEU A 203 -1.75 3.15 8.17
N VAL A 204 -2.90 2.84 7.58
CA VAL A 204 -3.23 3.31 6.22
C VAL A 204 -3.89 4.68 6.25
N ASP A 205 -3.71 5.43 5.16
CA ASP A 205 -4.22 6.80 5.03
C ASP A 205 -5.72 6.81 4.75
N GLU A 206 -6.21 5.87 3.93
CA GLU A 206 -7.64 5.56 3.80
C GLU A 206 -7.87 4.08 4.00
N PHE A 207 -8.86 3.77 4.83
CA PHE A 207 -9.34 2.43 5.04
C PHE A 207 -10.74 2.31 4.46
N VAL A 208 -10.90 1.48 3.44
CA VAL A 208 -12.16 1.34 2.70
C VAL A 208 -12.79 0.00 3.04
N VAL A 209 -14.06 0.06 3.43
CA VAL A 209 -14.94 -1.09 3.63
C VAL A 209 -16.05 -1.06 2.59
N GLN A 210 -16.66 -2.21 2.35
CA GLN A 210 -17.72 -2.35 1.33
C GLN A 210 -19.10 -2.60 1.93
N TRP A 211 -19.18 -2.70 3.26
CA TRP A 211 -20.38 -3.03 4.03
C TRP A 211 -20.63 -1.93 5.07
N ASP A 212 -21.88 -1.52 5.20
CA ASP A 212 -22.29 -0.42 6.08
C ASP A 212 -22.11 -0.79 7.55
N GLU A 213 -22.28 -2.07 7.91
CA GLU A 213 -22.10 -2.59 9.27
C GLU A 213 -20.67 -2.38 9.78
N LEU A 214 -19.67 -2.47 8.90
CA LEU A 214 -18.29 -2.14 9.24
C LEU A 214 -18.08 -0.63 9.30
N TYR A 215 -18.71 0.13 8.41
CA TYR A 215 -18.58 1.58 8.41
C TYR A 215 -19.08 2.21 9.71
N GLU A 216 -20.24 1.76 10.20
CA GLU A 216 -20.81 2.22 11.47
C GLU A 216 -19.95 1.87 12.68
N ARG A 217 -19.17 0.78 12.61
CA ARG A 217 -18.33 0.31 13.71
C ARG A 217 -16.95 0.98 13.75
N TYR A 218 -16.46 1.52 12.63
CA TYR A 218 -15.07 1.94 12.47
C TYR A 218 -14.98 3.38 11.95
N ASP A 219 -14.83 4.36 12.84
CA ASP A 219 -14.85 5.81 12.55
C ASP A 219 -13.93 6.29 11.41
N ARG A 220 -12.78 5.66 11.22
CA ARG A 220 -11.82 6.00 10.14
C ARG A 220 -12.10 5.30 8.81
N ALA A 221 -13.02 4.33 8.79
CA ALA A 221 -13.39 3.63 7.58
C ALA A 221 -14.22 4.53 6.65
N ARG A 222 -14.15 4.25 5.36
CA ARG A 222 -15.01 4.85 4.32
C ARG A 222 -15.77 3.73 3.62
N CYS A 223 -17.08 3.90 3.46
CA CYS A 223 -17.91 3.04 2.63
C CYS A 223 -18.27 3.76 1.34
N TYR A 224 -18.05 3.09 0.22
CA TYR A 224 -18.49 3.55 -1.10
C TYR A 224 -19.42 2.51 -1.76
N GLY A 225 -19.96 1.59 -0.97
CA GLY A 225 -20.64 0.39 -1.44
C GLY A 225 -19.67 -0.66 -2.01
N ILE A 226 -20.22 -1.53 -2.86
CA ILE A 226 -19.47 -2.62 -3.50
C ILE A 226 -18.60 -2.03 -4.61
N LEU A 227 -17.28 -2.16 -4.46
CA LEU A 227 -16.30 -1.61 -5.40
C LEU A 227 -15.76 -2.64 -6.41
N VAL A 228 -16.06 -3.92 -6.17
CA VAL A 228 -15.46 -5.11 -6.82
C VAL A 228 -16.48 -6.16 -7.22
#